data_AF-A0A922Y3N2-F1
#
_entry.id   AF-A0A922Y3N2-F1
#
_cell.length_a   1.000
_cell.length_b   1.000
_cell.length_c   1.000
_cell.angle_alpha   90.00
_cell.angle_beta   90.00
_cell.angle_gamma   90.00
#
_symmetry.space_group_name_H-M   'P 1'
#
loop_
_entity.id
_entity.type
_entity.pdbx_description
1 polymer ?
#
loop_
_entity_poly.entity_id
_entity_poly.type
_entity_poly.pdbx_seq_one_letter_code
_entity_poly.pdbx_strand_id
1 'polypeptide(L)'
;MSTPTAKLLHFVTGFLFYPLGYWLLTRWVKSFGMPADGWIWGVITYFIALAFFAPLAGQHFLLNDVPRLSAMSLVGHAIYGYLAAYVFEALEARRT
;
A
#
# COMPACT_ATOMS: atom_id res chain seq x y z
N MET A 1 14.76 -11.25 -10.96
CA MET A 1 13.43 -11.37 -11.59
C MET A 1 13.46 -10.74 -12.97
N SER A 2 12.73 -11.27 -13.96
CA SER A 2 12.60 -10.59 -15.26
C SER A 2 11.72 -9.33 -15.10
N THR A 3 11.94 -8.33 -15.95
CA THR A 3 11.16 -7.07 -15.90
C THR A 3 9.65 -7.27 -16.07
N PRO A 4 9.14 -8.24 -16.86
CA PRO A 4 7.70 -8.50 -16.93
C PRO A 4 7.13 -9.09 -15.64
N THR A 5 7.83 -10.03 -15.01
CA THR A 5 7.37 -10.65 -13.76
C THR A 5 7.31 -9.64 -12.63
N ALA A 6 8.30 -8.75 -12.52
CA ALA A 6 8.30 -7.69 -11.51
C ALA A 6 7.11 -6.72 -11.71
N LYS A 7 6.82 -6.34 -12.96
CA LYS A 7 5.65 -5.50 -13.29
C LYS A 7 4.33 -6.20 -12.99
N LEU A 8 4.21 -7.47 -13.34
CA LEU A 8 3.02 -8.27 -13.04
C LEU A 8 2.79 -8.37 -11.54
N LEU A 9 3.83 -8.69 -10.77
CA LEU A 9 3.76 -8.79 -9.31
C LEU A 9 3.37 -7.46 -8.68
N HIS A 10 3.95 -6.36 -9.14
CA HIS A 10 3.62 -5.01 -8.68
C HIS A 10 2.15 -4.67 -8.98
N PHE A 11 1.70 -4.93 -10.22
CA PHE A 11 0.33 -4.67 -10.63
C PHE A 11 -0.68 -5.52 -9.84
N VAL A 12 -0.49 -6.84 -9.76
CA VAL A 12 -1.41 -7.75 -9.06
C VAL A 12 -1.48 -7.41 -7.57
N THR A 13 -0.33 -7.16 -6.95
CA THR A 13 -0.27 -6.78 -5.53
C THR A 13 -0.97 -5.44 -5.29
N GLY A 14 -0.63 -4.42 -6.07
CA GLY A 14 -1.18 -3.08 -5.90
C GLY A 14 -2.65 -2.95 -6.29
N PHE A 15 -3.10 -3.63 -7.34
CA PHE A 15 -4.45 -3.49 -7.90
C PHE A 15 -5.45 -4.45 -7.26
N LEU A 16 -5.05 -5.68 -6.92
CA LEU A 16 -5.97 -6.69 -6.37
C LEU A 16 -5.77 -6.88 -4.87
N PHE A 17 -4.55 -7.20 -4.44
CA PHE A 17 -4.33 -7.62 -3.06
C PHE A 17 -4.38 -6.48 -2.06
N TYR A 18 -3.89 -5.28 -2.40
CA TYR A 18 -3.96 -4.15 -1.48
C TYR A 18 -5.41 -3.66 -1.24
N PRO A 19 -6.28 -3.46 -2.26
CA PRO A 19 -7.67 -3.11 -1.98
C PRO A 19 -8.41 -4.21 -1.21
N LEU A 20 -8.16 -5.48 -1.55
CA LEU A 20 -8.76 -6.61 -0.83
C LEU A 20 -8.29 -6.70 0.62
N GLY A 21 -7.00 -6.44 0.86
CA GLY A 21 -6.42 -6.38 2.21
C GLY A 21 -7.03 -5.25 3.03
N TYR A 22 -7.17 -4.06 2.45
CA TYR A 22 -7.84 -2.94 3.11
C TYR A 22 -9.31 -3.26 3.42
N TRP A 23 -10.04 -3.80 2.44
CA TRP A 23 -11.42 -4.24 2.63
C TRP A 23 -11.55 -5.28 3.75
N LEU A 24 -10.62 -6.22 3.84
CA LEU A 24 -10.62 -7.20 4.92
C LEU A 24 -10.43 -6.48 6.26
N LEU A 25 -9.44 -5.58 6.36
CA LEU A 25 -9.19 -4.83 7.59
C LEU A 25 -10.41 -4.03 8.06
N THR A 26 -11.16 -3.39 7.16
CA THR A 26 -12.37 -2.64 7.55
C THR A 26 -13.48 -3.52 8.16
N ARG A 27 -13.41 -4.85 8.01
CA ARG A 27 -14.35 -5.79 8.65
C ARG A 27 -13.92 -6.28 10.02
N TRP A 28 -12.63 -6.25 10.32
CA TRP A 28 -12.07 -6.88 11.53
C TRP A 28 -11.37 -5.91 12.47
N VAL A 29 -11.02 -4.71 11.99
CA VAL A 29 -10.26 -3.72 12.74
C VAL A 29 -11.09 -2.44 12.86
N LYS A 30 -11.08 -1.85 14.05
CA LYS A 30 -11.72 -0.57 14.30
C LYS A 30 -11.02 0.53 13.49
N SER A 31 -11.81 1.29 12.74
CA SER A 31 -11.35 2.50 12.04
C SER A 31 -10.85 3.54 13.05
N PHE A 32 -9.72 4.17 12.74
CA PHE A 32 -9.20 5.37 13.41
C PHE A 32 -9.75 6.66 12.76
N GLY A 33 -10.44 6.52 11.61
CA GLY A 33 -11.01 7.60 10.82
C GLY A 33 -9.98 8.27 9.92
N MET A 34 -10.47 8.97 8.90
CA MET A 34 -9.61 9.77 8.03
C MET A 34 -9.02 10.99 8.74
N PRO A 35 -7.74 11.35 8.44
CA PRO A 35 -6.86 10.74 7.44
C PRO A 35 -5.99 9.58 7.96
N ALA A 36 -6.15 9.18 9.24
CA ALA A 36 -5.26 8.24 9.91
C ALA A 36 -5.29 6.84 9.27
N ASP A 37 -6.48 6.32 8.94
CA ASP A 37 -6.63 5.01 8.30
C ASP A 37 -5.89 4.94 6.95
N GLY A 38 -5.99 6.01 6.14
CA GLY A 38 -5.28 6.13 4.88
C GLY A 38 -3.76 6.18 5.04
N TRP A 39 -3.27 6.93 6.03
CA TRP A 39 -1.83 6.99 6.33
C TRP A 39 -1.28 5.65 6.80
N ILE A 40 -1.97 5.00 7.76
CA ILE A 40 -1.58 3.68 8.29
C ILE A 40 -1.51 2.67 7.15
N TRP A 41 -2.54 2.62 6.30
CA TRP A 41 -2.54 1.72 5.16
C TRP A 41 -1.45 2.03 4.14
N GLY A 42 -1.18 3.30 3.88
CA GLY A 42 -0.07 3.74 3.04
C GLY A 42 1.29 3.27 3.57
N VAL A 43 1.54 3.41 4.88
CA VAL A 43 2.78 2.92 5.51
C VAL A 43 2.89 1.40 5.44
N ILE A 44 1.80 0.66 5.67
CA ILE A 44 1.78 -0.80 5.56
C ILE A 44 2.14 -1.25 4.14
N THR A 45 1.51 -0.67 3.13
CA THR A 45 1.76 -1.03 1.72
C THR A 45 3.18 -0.64 1.27
N TYR A 46 3.68 0.51 1.72
CA TYR A 46 5.08 0.91 1.53
C TYR A 46 6.03 -0.12 2.16
N PHE A 47 5.77 -0.52 3.40
CA PHE A 47 6.62 -1.49 4.10
C PHE A 47 6.57 -2.85 3.39
N ILE A 48 5.41 -3.35 2.99
CA ILE A 48 5.29 -4.58 2.20
C ILE A 48 6.10 -4.48 0.90
N ALA A 49 5.98 -3.36 0.17
CA ALA A 49 6.70 -3.16 -1.09
C ALA A 49 8.22 -3.12 -0.91
N LEU A 50 8.72 -2.34 0.06
CA LEU A 50 10.14 -2.00 0.14
C LEU A 50 10.92 -2.78 1.21
N ALA A 51 10.24 -3.30 2.23
CA ALA A 51 10.86 -4.16 3.24
C ALA A 51 10.84 -5.64 2.85
N PHE A 52 9.87 -6.08 2.02
CA PHE A 52 9.75 -7.47 1.58
C PHE A 52 10.01 -7.64 0.09
N PHE A 53 9.22 -7.01 -0.79
CA PHE A 53 9.34 -7.27 -2.23
C PHE A 53 10.63 -6.73 -2.84
N ALA A 54 11.12 -5.56 -2.41
CA ALA A 54 12.39 -5.02 -2.90
C ALA A 54 13.58 -5.96 -2.56
N PRO A 55 13.76 -6.44 -1.32
CA PRO A 55 14.76 -7.48 -1.02
C PRO A 55 14.60 -8.77 -1.82
N LEU A 56 13.37 -9.28 -1.97
CA LEU A 56 13.13 -10.48 -2.80
C LEU A 56 13.49 -10.26 -4.27
N ALA A 57 13.43 -9.01 -4.75
CA ALA A 57 13.86 -8.62 -6.08
C ALA A 57 15.38 -8.30 -6.18
N GLY A 58 16.14 -8.47 -5.10
CA GLY A 58 17.59 -8.21 -5.04
C GLY A 58 17.96 -6.74 -4.80
N GLN A 59 17.04 -5.91 -4.31
CA GLN A 59 17.28 -4.52 -3.91
C GLN A 59 17.52 -4.42 -2.39
N HIS A 60 18.04 -3.28 -1.92
CA HIS A 60 18.24 -3.07 -0.49
C HIS A 60 16.91 -2.90 0.27
N PHE A 61 16.91 -3.34 1.53
CA PHE A 61 15.82 -3.09 2.47
C PHE A 61 15.49 -1.60 2.52
N LEU A 62 14.21 -1.26 2.35
CA LEU A 62 13.72 0.11 2.30
C LEU A 62 14.39 1.00 1.25
N LEU A 63 15.10 0.44 0.27
CA LEU A 63 15.96 1.18 -0.65
C LEU A 63 16.89 2.15 0.09
N ASN A 64 17.47 1.70 1.22
CA ASN A 64 18.34 2.52 2.08
C ASN A 64 19.58 3.07 1.36
N ASP A 65 19.99 2.44 0.26
CA ASP A 65 21.03 2.90 -0.65
C ASP A 65 20.60 4.08 -1.55
N VAL A 66 19.29 4.26 -1.77
CA VAL A 66 18.69 5.35 -2.57
C VAL A 66 17.55 6.04 -1.80
N PRO A 67 17.85 6.79 -0.73
CA PRO A 67 16.85 7.31 0.21
C PRO A 67 15.82 8.25 -0.43
N ARG A 68 16.18 8.99 -1.48
CA ARG A 68 15.24 9.81 -2.25
C ARG A 68 14.16 8.95 -2.91
N LEU A 69 14.53 7.82 -3.50
CA LEU A 69 13.57 6.91 -4.15
C LEU A 69 12.66 6.24 -3.11
N SER A 70 13.22 5.88 -1.95
CA SER A 70 12.47 5.41 -0.80
C SER A 70 11.40 6.42 -0.35
N ALA A 71 11.78 7.69 -0.19
CA ALA A 71 10.85 8.76 0.16
C ALA A 71 9.75 8.98 -0.90
N MET A 72 10.11 8.98 -2.18
CA MET A 72 9.13 9.08 -3.27
C MET A 72 8.15 7.89 -3.27
N SER A 73 8.65 6.68 -2.98
CA SER A 73 7.82 5.50 -2.81
C SER A 73 6.85 5.65 -1.65
N LEU A 74 7.31 6.13 -0.49
CA LEU A 74 6.45 6.39 0.67
C LEU A 74 5.32 7.36 0.33
N VAL A 75 5.62 8.46 -0.39
CA VAL A 75 4.61 9.43 -0.84
C VAL A 75 3.58 8.76 -1.75
N GLY A 76 4.02 7.95 -2.73
CA GLY A 76 3.10 7.24 -3.62
C GLY A 76 2.16 6.28 -2.87
N HIS A 77 2.70 5.52 -1.91
CA HIS A 77 1.90 4.61 -1.09
C HIS A 77 0.99 5.36 -0.12
N ALA A 78 1.40 6.52 0.41
CA ALA A 78 0.55 7.36 1.24
C ALA A 78 -0.65 7.90 0.45
N ILE A 79 -0.43 8.37 -0.78
CA ILE A 79 -1.52 8.81 -1.68
C ILE A 79 -2.46 7.62 -1.99
N TYR A 80 -1.89 6.48 -2.35
CA TYR A 80 -2.67 5.26 -2.60
C TYR A 80 -3.51 4.85 -1.38
N GLY A 81 -2.90 4.83 -0.19
CA GLY A 81 -3.56 4.48 1.06
C GLY A 81 -4.70 5.44 1.40
N TYR A 82 -4.47 6.74 1.23
CA TYR A 82 -5.49 7.77 1.41
C TYR A 82 -6.68 7.56 0.46
N LEU A 83 -6.42 7.33 -0.83
CA LEU A 83 -7.49 7.09 -1.82
C LEU A 83 -8.28 5.82 -1.51
N ALA A 84 -7.60 4.73 -1.14
CA ALA A 84 -8.26 3.50 -0.74
C ALA A 84 -9.18 3.76 0.45
N ALA A 85 -8.66 4.34 1.54
CA ALA A 85 -9.44 4.64 2.73
C ALA A 85 -10.64 5.55 2.42
N TYR A 86 -10.42 6.63 1.67
CA TYR A 86 -11.47 7.54 1.24
C TYR A 86 -12.60 6.84 0.47
N VAL A 87 -12.26 5.99 -0.51
CA VAL A 87 -13.25 5.27 -1.31
C VAL A 87 -14.05 4.31 -0.44
N PHE A 88 -13.39 3.53 0.43
CA PHE A 88 -14.08 2.55 1.28
C PHE A 88 -14.97 3.21 2.33
N GLU A 89 -14.53 4.30 2.97
CA GLU A 89 -15.39 5.07 3.87
C GLU A 89 -16.61 5.63 3.13
N ALA A 90 -16.41 6.20 1.94
CA ALA A 90 -17.51 6.73 1.12
C ALA A 90 -18.50 5.65 0.68
N LEU A 91 -18.03 4.42 0.42
CA LEU A 91 -18.89 3.28 0.09
C LEU A 91 -19.67 2.78 1.30
N GLU A 92 -19.06 2.73 2.48
CA GLU A 92 -19.74 2.31 3.71
C GLU A 92 -20.81 3.33 4.12
N ALA A 93 -20.50 4.62 4.03
CA ALA A 93 -21.45 5.71 4.32
C ALA A 93 -22.68 5.74 3.38
N ARG A 94 -22.59 5.16 2.18
CA ARG A 94 -23.73 5.00 1.26
C ARG A 94 -24.62 3.80 1.57
N ARG A 95 -24.12 2.87 2.40
CA ARG A 95 -24.81 1.63 2.75
C ARG A 95 -25.68 1.78 4.00
N THR A 96 -25.34 2.75 4.85
CA THR A 96 -26.13 3.21 6.00
C THR A 96 -27.19 4.22 5.59
#